data_AF-A0A945D5C4-F1
#
_entry.id   AF-A0A945D5C4-F1
#
_cell.length_a   1.000
_cell.length_b   1.000
_cell.length_c   1.000
_cell.angle_alpha   90.00
_cell.angle_beta   90.00
_cell.angle_gamma   90.00
#
_symmetry.space_group_name_H-M   'P 1'
#
loop_
_entity.id
_entity.type
_entity.pdbx_description
1 polymer ?
#
loop_
_entity_poly.entity_id
_entity_poly.type
_entity_poly.pdbx_seq_one_letter_code
_entity_poly.pdbx_strand_id
1 'polypeptide(L)'
;MEIVEATGHVLEAGKSSELTALLATVADATAMDGEPRFAPKTCHDLARAIVCRKYATGILQLCHLVNAVDACGSGKDRWERFFFGIDKVRGTAIRAWLTQTVTENDWRRPGFELDSTGLHMAYGDGEFALGYGRMPFLTALLETVIAMIGYEPVDQVFSNMTAQATDQEEIKNAANSLNRLIYDWLRDHLPGTQTAEKFEAIVNFLKSNGDKNSVLISDENILKFWQQQNNGHADANGDFRTFRSAVGGFIDFLRAVETGSSQSSVSYARSLGTDREAGEVDPMVLDEDAPAGAWQTPLAQLDSPPADAIKFLNKREREELDFLMDCGPLAIDLPLSVLRSDVFGAVQARITQALRRKEKQKHVLNLLVCDDAESYGQRTERYHDHEQHLLRVQKAVLHALTGDAIDVEEVDTQRDPAGLPEDADTTNVVSLFSSKAMSDDVRQEGEETFKHLNRKGFSDNDLDDPEIMEGFSVGAGALVQARDHLADYLVVLARLQAADEDLEQTFSTDQEVFKTLFTVMYGERK
;
A
#
# COMPACT_ATOMS: atom_id res chain seq x y z
N MET A 1 6.58 -11.21 -12.17
CA MET A 1 5.45 -10.30 -12.44
C MET A 1 5.80 -9.39 -13.60
N GLU A 2 4.89 -9.16 -14.54
CA GLU A 2 5.11 -8.17 -15.61
C GLU A 2 5.01 -6.74 -15.06
N ILE A 3 5.82 -5.81 -15.57
CA ILE A 3 5.82 -4.41 -15.08
C ILE A 3 4.47 -3.71 -15.28
N VAL A 4 3.77 -4.07 -16.36
CA VAL A 4 2.45 -3.51 -16.68
C VAL A 4 1.42 -3.98 -15.65
N GLU A 5 1.45 -5.26 -15.27
CA GLU A 5 0.63 -5.82 -14.19
C GLU A 5 0.97 -5.18 -12.85
N ALA A 6 2.26 -5.05 -12.52
CA ALA A 6 2.71 -4.38 -11.30
C ALA A 6 2.19 -2.94 -11.17
N THR A 7 2.22 -2.19 -12.28
CA THR A 7 1.69 -0.82 -12.32
C THR A 7 0.17 -0.83 -12.13
N GLY A 8 -0.54 -1.78 -12.73
CA GLY A 8 -1.98 -1.96 -12.53
C GLY A 8 -2.32 -2.27 -11.08
N HIS A 9 -1.60 -3.19 -10.45
CA HIS A 9 -1.86 -3.63 -9.09
C HIS A 9 -1.58 -2.53 -8.06
N VAL A 10 -0.48 -1.77 -8.22
CA VAL A 10 -0.20 -0.62 -7.37
C VAL A 10 -1.28 0.46 -7.49
N LEU A 11 -1.81 0.67 -8.70
CA LEU A 11 -2.92 1.57 -8.92
C LEU A 11 -4.22 1.06 -8.29
N GLU A 12 -4.45 -0.26 -8.24
CA GLU A 12 -5.60 -0.86 -7.54
C GLU A 12 -5.47 -0.74 -6.01
N ALA A 13 -4.35 -1.15 -5.41
CA ALA A 13 -4.15 -1.12 -3.96
C ALA A 13 -4.17 0.29 -3.35
N GLY A 14 -3.86 1.31 -4.14
CA GLY A 14 -3.93 2.69 -3.69
C GLY A 14 -5.36 3.23 -3.55
N LYS A 15 -6.36 2.54 -4.12
CA LYS A 15 -7.74 3.02 -4.09
C LYS A 15 -8.41 2.64 -2.77
N SER A 16 -9.12 3.59 -2.19
CA SER A 16 -10.16 3.27 -1.21
C SER A 16 -11.21 2.33 -1.82
N SER A 17 -11.86 1.52 -0.99
CA SER A 17 -13.00 0.68 -1.40
C SER A 17 -14.12 1.51 -2.05
N GLU A 18 -14.33 2.73 -1.56
CA GLU A 18 -15.31 3.68 -2.09
C GLU A 18 -14.98 4.12 -3.53
N LEU A 19 -13.72 4.51 -3.81
CA LEU A 19 -13.30 4.84 -5.18
C LEU A 19 -13.38 3.62 -6.11
N THR A 20 -13.00 2.43 -5.63
CA THR A 20 -13.10 1.19 -6.41
C THR A 20 -14.56 0.90 -6.78
N ALA A 21 -15.48 0.94 -5.81
CA ALA A 21 -16.90 0.71 -6.03
C ALA A 21 -17.53 1.76 -6.99
N LEU A 22 -17.11 3.02 -6.88
CA LEU A 22 -17.56 4.09 -7.76
C LEU A 22 -17.13 3.85 -9.21
N LEU A 23 -15.86 3.52 -9.44
CA LEU A 23 -15.36 3.21 -10.79
C LEU A 23 -16.04 1.95 -11.37
N ALA A 24 -16.31 0.95 -10.54
CA ALA A 24 -17.08 -0.24 -10.93
C ALA A 24 -18.52 0.13 -11.34
N THR A 25 -19.18 1.02 -10.58
CA THR A 25 -20.55 1.49 -10.91
C THR A 25 -20.63 2.10 -12.32
N VAL A 26 -19.62 2.87 -12.71
CA VAL A 26 -19.56 3.45 -14.07
C VAL A 26 -19.22 2.40 -15.13
N ALA A 27 -18.38 1.42 -14.79
CA ALA A 27 -18.02 0.32 -15.69
C ALA A 27 -19.18 -0.65 -15.94
N ASP A 28 -19.97 -0.92 -14.91
CA ASP A 28 -21.12 -1.83 -14.91
C ASP A 28 -22.42 -1.15 -15.36
N ALA A 29 -22.38 0.15 -15.63
CA ALA A 29 -23.53 0.86 -16.17
C ALA A 29 -23.97 0.23 -17.50
N THR A 30 -25.21 -0.25 -17.55
CA THR A 30 -25.78 -0.89 -18.74
C THR A 30 -26.73 0.04 -19.49
N ALA A 31 -26.76 -0.11 -20.80
CA ALA A 31 -27.81 0.41 -21.66
C ALA A 31 -29.11 -0.40 -21.49
N MET A 32 -30.20 0.08 -22.09
CA MET A 32 -31.52 -0.56 -22.00
C MET A 32 -31.58 -2.00 -22.54
N ASP A 33 -30.63 -2.38 -23.41
CA ASP A 33 -30.52 -3.75 -23.95
C ASP A 33 -29.58 -4.66 -23.15
N GLY A 34 -29.11 -4.21 -21.99
CA GLY A 34 -28.23 -4.97 -21.09
C GLY A 34 -26.75 -4.93 -21.49
N GLU A 35 -26.40 -4.32 -22.62
CA GLU A 35 -25.01 -4.12 -23.02
C GLU A 35 -24.34 -2.96 -22.26
N PRO A 36 -23.01 -2.92 -22.16
CA PRO A 36 -22.32 -1.82 -21.49
C PRO A 36 -22.61 -0.43 -22.10
N ARG A 37 -23.09 0.49 -21.25
CA ARG A 37 -23.32 1.92 -21.58
C ARG A 37 -22.06 2.55 -22.11
N PHE A 38 -20.92 2.29 -21.47
CA PHE A 38 -19.58 2.70 -21.88
C PHE A 38 -18.78 1.53 -22.47
N ALA A 39 -17.84 1.83 -23.37
CA ALA A 39 -16.94 0.79 -23.85
C ALA A 39 -15.89 0.45 -22.76
N PRO A 40 -15.47 -0.81 -22.59
CA PRO A 40 -14.48 -1.20 -21.56
C PRO A 40 -13.19 -0.38 -21.61
N LYS A 41 -12.71 -0.05 -22.83
CA LYS A 41 -11.55 0.82 -23.03
C LYS A 41 -11.74 2.22 -22.43
N THR A 42 -12.94 2.80 -22.54
CA THR A 42 -13.26 4.11 -21.97
C THR A 42 -13.24 4.07 -20.45
N CYS A 43 -13.79 3.03 -19.84
CA CYS A 43 -13.76 2.83 -18.39
C CYS A 43 -12.33 2.65 -17.87
N HIS A 44 -11.50 1.89 -18.60
CA HIS A 44 -10.08 1.73 -18.27
C HIS A 44 -9.29 3.05 -18.36
N ASP A 45 -9.47 3.80 -19.46
CA ASP A 45 -8.84 5.11 -19.64
C ASP A 45 -9.28 6.11 -18.55
N LEU A 46 -10.56 6.05 -18.12
CA LEU A 46 -11.13 6.86 -17.04
C LEU A 46 -10.52 6.52 -15.69
N ALA A 47 -10.52 5.24 -15.30
CA ALA A 47 -9.92 4.78 -14.05
C ALA A 47 -8.45 5.22 -13.97
N ARG A 48 -7.69 5.03 -15.06
CA ARG A 48 -6.29 5.48 -15.14
C ARG A 48 -6.16 6.99 -15.00
N ALA A 49 -7.02 7.78 -15.65
CA ALA A 49 -6.96 9.24 -15.56
C ALA A 49 -7.24 9.75 -14.14
N ILE A 50 -8.19 9.15 -13.42
CA ILE A 50 -8.51 9.51 -12.03
C ILE A 50 -7.38 9.12 -11.09
N VAL A 51 -6.97 7.84 -11.12
CA VAL A 51 -5.99 7.29 -10.15
C VAL A 51 -4.63 7.96 -10.34
N CYS A 52 -4.20 8.20 -11.58
CA CYS A 52 -2.95 8.90 -11.84
C CYS A 52 -3.05 10.43 -11.66
N ARG A 53 -4.20 10.97 -11.24
CA ARG A 53 -4.48 12.42 -11.15
C ARG A 53 -4.22 13.17 -12.49
N LYS A 54 -4.41 12.49 -13.62
CA LYS A 54 -4.23 12.98 -14.99
C LYS A 54 -5.57 13.35 -15.66
N TYR A 55 -6.51 13.89 -14.89
CA TYR A 55 -7.86 14.23 -15.36
C TYR A 55 -8.07 15.72 -15.67
N ALA A 56 -7.16 16.61 -15.26
CA ALA A 56 -7.36 18.07 -15.36
C ALA A 56 -7.66 18.57 -16.79
N THR A 57 -6.96 18.04 -17.79
CA THR A 57 -7.22 18.34 -19.21
C THR A 57 -8.59 17.80 -19.66
N GLY A 58 -9.02 16.65 -19.14
CA GLY A 58 -10.35 16.09 -19.38
C GLY A 58 -11.46 16.97 -18.78
N ILE A 59 -11.27 17.50 -17.58
CA ILE A 59 -12.22 18.43 -16.94
C ILE A 59 -12.34 19.72 -17.74
N LEU A 60 -11.24 20.27 -18.25
CA LEU A 60 -11.29 21.44 -19.14
C LEU A 60 -12.10 21.16 -20.42
N GLN A 61 -11.83 20.02 -21.07
CA GLN A 61 -12.58 19.56 -22.25
C GLN A 61 -14.07 19.35 -21.95
N LEU A 62 -14.40 18.82 -20.77
CA LEU A 62 -15.76 18.64 -20.31
C LEU A 62 -16.49 19.98 -20.14
N CYS A 63 -15.84 20.99 -19.54
CA CYS A 63 -16.42 22.33 -19.41
C CYS A 63 -16.73 22.96 -20.79
N HIS A 64 -15.82 22.83 -21.77
CA HIS A 64 -16.08 23.26 -23.14
C HIS A 64 -17.28 22.52 -23.76
N LEU A 65 -17.39 21.20 -23.56
CA LEU A 65 -18.50 20.40 -24.06
C LEU A 65 -19.84 20.82 -23.43
N VAL A 66 -19.86 21.05 -22.11
CA VAL A 66 -21.05 21.54 -21.40
C VAL A 66 -21.48 22.90 -21.94
N ASN A 67 -20.55 23.82 -22.17
CA ASN A 67 -20.88 25.13 -22.74
C ASN A 67 -21.49 25.03 -24.15
N ALA A 68 -20.98 24.13 -24.99
CA ALA A 68 -21.54 23.91 -26.32
C ALA A 68 -22.93 23.24 -26.26
N VAL A 69 -23.10 22.23 -25.42
CA VAL A 69 -24.42 21.58 -25.23
C VAL A 69 -25.46 22.58 -24.73
N ASP A 70 -25.05 23.46 -23.82
CA ASP A 70 -25.85 24.59 -23.35
C ASP A 70 -26.26 25.51 -24.50
N ALA A 71 -25.38 25.75 -25.47
CA ALA A 71 -25.65 26.59 -26.64
C ALA A 71 -26.61 25.96 -27.67
N CYS A 72 -26.68 24.63 -27.83
CA CYS A 72 -27.56 24.00 -28.85
C CYS A 72 -28.94 23.51 -28.38
N GLY A 73 -29.22 23.40 -27.07
CA GLY A 73 -30.50 22.80 -26.59
C GLY A 73 -31.74 23.72 -26.58
N SER A 74 -32.83 23.28 -25.92
CA SER A 74 -33.97 24.12 -25.52
C SER A 74 -34.36 23.83 -24.06
N GLY A 75 -34.74 24.85 -23.26
CA GLY A 75 -35.14 24.68 -21.85
C GLY A 75 -34.03 24.88 -20.79
N LYS A 76 -34.34 24.51 -19.53
CA LYS A 76 -33.49 24.67 -18.32
C LYS A 76 -32.59 23.46 -18.02
N ASP A 77 -32.96 22.23 -18.40
CA ASP A 77 -32.22 20.99 -18.10
C ASP A 77 -31.30 20.61 -19.29
N ARG A 78 -30.25 21.42 -19.51
CA ARG A 78 -29.57 21.51 -20.81
C ARG A 78 -28.48 20.47 -21.01
N TRP A 79 -27.60 20.27 -20.03
CA TRP A 79 -26.49 19.33 -20.17
C TRP A 79 -26.89 17.93 -19.71
N GLU A 80 -27.81 17.81 -18.75
CA GLU A 80 -28.32 16.55 -18.22
C GLU A 80 -28.95 15.69 -19.32
N ARG A 81 -29.78 16.32 -20.16
CA ARG A 81 -30.43 15.61 -21.27
C ARG A 81 -29.42 15.05 -22.28
N PHE A 82 -28.28 15.73 -22.47
CA PHE A 82 -27.22 15.23 -23.32
C PHE A 82 -26.46 14.06 -22.66
N PHE A 83 -25.99 14.24 -21.43
CA PHE A 83 -25.12 13.27 -20.78
C PHE A 83 -25.88 12.01 -20.33
N PHE A 84 -27.11 12.16 -19.84
CA PHE A 84 -27.92 11.03 -19.33
C PHE A 84 -28.93 10.50 -20.35
N GLY A 85 -29.30 11.29 -21.36
CA GLY A 85 -30.29 10.88 -22.37
C GLY A 85 -29.77 9.98 -23.48
N ILE A 86 -28.45 9.80 -23.59
CA ILE A 86 -27.83 8.87 -24.55
C ILE A 86 -27.72 7.49 -23.91
N ASP A 87 -28.37 6.49 -24.50
CA ASP A 87 -28.42 5.12 -23.97
C ASP A 87 -27.05 4.41 -24.07
N LYS A 88 -26.51 4.28 -25.30
CA LYS A 88 -25.14 3.81 -25.55
C LYS A 88 -24.22 4.97 -25.90
N VAL A 89 -23.29 5.28 -24.99
CA VAL A 89 -22.39 6.42 -25.15
C VAL A 89 -21.26 6.04 -26.11
N ARG A 90 -21.47 6.33 -27.40
CA ARG A 90 -20.48 6.15 -28.47
C ARG A 90 -20.35 7.45 -29.26
N GLY A 91 -19.20 7.69 -29.87
CA GLY A 91 -18.97 8.91 -30.66
C GLY A 91 -19.98 9.11 -31.79
N THR A 92 -20.44 8.01 -32.41
CA THR A 92 -21.49 8.04 -33.43
C THR A 92 -22.86 8.46 -32.90
N ALA A 93 -23.26 7.96 -31.73
CA ALA A 93 -24.51 8.33 -31.08
C ALA A 93 -24.50 9.80 -30.62
N ILE A 94 -23.38 10.26 -30.06
CA ILE A 94 -23.18 11.65 -29.66
C ILE A 94 -23.24 12.59 -30.88
N ARG A 95 -22.58 12.23 -31.99
CA ARG A 95 -22.66 12.99 -33.24
C ARG A 95 -24.10 13.11 -33.74
N ALA A 96 -24.85 11.99 -33.75
CA ALA A 96 -26.23 11.99 -34.19
C ALA A 96 -27.11 12.90 -33.32
N TRP A 97 -26.94 12.83 -32.00
CA TRP A 97 -27.67 13.68 -31.04
C TRP A 97 -27.38 15.17 -31.26
N LEU A 98 -26.10 15.56 -31.36
CA LEU A 98 -25.71 16.97 -31.56
C LEU A 98 -26.23 17.51 -32.89
N THR A 99 -26.06 16.73 -33.98
CA THR A 99 -26.53 17.11 -35.32
C THR A 99 -28.04 17.31 -35.33
N GLN A 100 -28.80 16.39 -34.73
CA GLN A 100 -30.25 16.50 -34.64
C GLN A 100 -30.66 17.74 -33.83
N THR A 101 -30.06 17.94 -32.65
CA THR A 101 -30.41 19.02 -31.73
C THR A 101 -30.16 20.40 -32.36
N VAL A 102 -29.00 20.58 -33.02
CA VAL A 102 -28.68 21.82 -33.73
C VAL A 102 -29.59 22.02 -34.95
N THR A 103 -29.95 20.96 -35.68
CA THR A 103 -30.89 21.07 -36.80
C THR A 103 -32.29 21.52 -36.34
N GLU A 104 -32.73 21.07 -35.18
CA GLU A 104 -34.05 21.37 -34.63
C GLU A 104 -34.14 22.74 -33.93
N ASN A 105 -33.08 23.15 -33.22
CA ASN A 105 -33.12 24.33 -32.33
C ASN A 105 -32.19 25.48 -32.77
N ASP A 106 -31.31 25.23 -33.74
CA ASP A 106 -30.17 26.09 -34.07
C ASP A 106 -29.25 26.37 -32.85
N TRP A 107 -28.16 27.10 -33.07
CA TRP A 107 -27.34 27.62 -31.99
C TRP A 107 -27.98 28.85 -31.35
N ARG A 108 -28.18 28.82 -30.03
CA ARG A 108 -28.72 29.95 -29.26
C ARG A 108 -27.70 31.07 -29.06
N ARG A 109 -26.41 30.74 -29.16
CA ARG A 109 -25.28 31.66 -29.02
C ARG A 109 -24.32 31.46 -30.19
N PRO A 110 -23.66 32.53 -30.69
CA PRO A 110 -22.68 32.42 -31.76
C PRO A 110 -21.40 31.72 -31.28
N GLY A 111 -20.53 31.36 -32.22
CA GLY A 111 -19.21 30.80 -31.92
C GLY A 111 -19.17 29.28 -31.79
N PHE A 112 -20.16 28.56 -32.32
CA PHE A 112 -20.21 27.10 -32.32
C PHE A 112 -20.50 26.55 -33.71
N GLU A 113 -19.76 25.53 -34.12
CA GLU A 113 -19.94 24.85 -35.40
C GLU A 113 -19.77 23.33 -35.24
N LEU A 114 -20.54 22.55 -36.01
CA LEU A 114 -20.39 21.10 -36.10
C LEU A 114 -19.92 20.72 -37.51
N ASP A 115 -18.95 19.82 -37.59
CA ASP A 115 -18.55 19.20 -38.85
C ASP A 115 -18.47 17.66 -38.73
N SER A 116 -17.90 17.01 -39.74
CA SER A 116 -17.74 15.57 -39.78
C SER A 116 -16.72 15.02 -38.78
N THR A 117 -15.82 15.88 -38.28
CA THR A 117 -14.70 15.55 -37.39
C THR A 117 -15.02 15.83 -35.92
N GLY A 118 -15.84 16.85 -35.63
CA GLY A 118 -16.18 17.22 -34.27
C GLY A 118 -16.94 18.53 -34.13
N LEU A 119 -16.81 19.08 -32.93
CA LEU A 119 -17.35 20.36 -32.49
C LEU A 119 -16.23 21.40 -32.46
N HIS A 120 -16.46 22.55 -33.07
CA HIS A 120 -15.57 23.70 -33.06
C HIS A 120 -16.21 24.85 -32.29
N MET A 121 -15.41 25.50 -31.45
CA MET A 121 -15.82 26.61 -30.60
C MET A 121 -14.89 27.79 -30.80
N ALA A 122 -15.44 28.94 -31.16
CA ALA A 122 -14.74 30.20 -31.29
C ALA A 122 -15.16 31.14 -30.15
N TYR A 123 -14.20 31.46 -29.30
CA TYR A 123 -14.33 32.38 -28.18
C TYR A 123 -13.70 33.74 -28.52
N GLY A 124 -13.96 34.78 -27.73
CA GLY A 124 -13.35 36.09 -27.94
C GLY A 124 -11.82 36.11 -27.83
N ASP A 125 -11.25 35.13 -27.14
CA ASP A 125 -9.83 34.99 -26.80
C ASP A 125 -9.15 33.76 -27.42
N GLY A 126 -9.86 32.95 -28.23
CA GLY A 126 -9.25 31.83 -28.95
C GLY A 126 -10.23 30.78 -29.48
N GLU A 127 -9.71 29.76 -30.13
CA GLU A 127 -10.48 28.64 -30.68
C GLU A 127 -10.21 27.34 -29.92
N PHE A 128 -11.21 26.44 -29.89
CA PHE A 128 -11.09 25.11 -29.31
C PHE A 128 -11.88 24.09 -30.14
N ALA A 129 -11.30 22.90 -30.36
CA ALA A 129 -11.95 21.84 -31.11
C ALA A 129 -12.01 20.54 -30.30
N LEU A 130 -13.13 19.83 -30.42
CA LEU A 130 -13.38 18.57 -29.73
C LEU A 130 -13.92 17.51 -30.69
N GLY A 131 -13.14 16.45 -30.90
CA GLY A 131 -13.55 15.32 -31.74
C GLY A 131 -14.56 14.40 -31.05
N TYR A 132 -15.48 13.82 -31.84
CA TYR A 132 -16.52 12.91 -31.32
C TYR A 132 -15.98 11.69 -30.58
N GLY A 133 -14.78 11.22 -30.94
CA GLY A 133 -14.12 10.08 -30.27
C GLY A 133 -13.74 10.38 -28.82
N ARG A 134 -13.57 11.65 -28.45
CA ARG A 134 -13.21 12.07 -27.09
C ARG A 134 -14.42 12.19 -26.16
N MET A 135 -15.59 12.50 -26.71
CA MET A 135 -16.80 12.81 -25.94
C MET A 135 -17.30 11.65 -25.06
N PRO A 136 -17.23 10.35 -25.45
CA PRO A 136 -17.59 9.25 -24.56
C PRO A 136 -16.79 9.21 -23.25
N PHE A 137 -15.49 9.52 -23.32
CA PHE A 137 -14.65 9.64 -22.13
C PHE A 137 -15.08 10.80 -21.25
N LEU A 138 -15.49 11.94 -21.84
CA LEU A 138 -15.95 13.10 -21.08
C LEU A 138 -17.31 12.85 -20.41
N THR A 139 -18.21 12.10 -21.06
CA THR A 139 -19.48 11.67 -20.47
C THR A 139 -19.23 10.74 -19.27
N ALA A 140 -18.38 9.73 -19.43
CA ALA A 140 -18.01 8.86 -18.32
C ALA A 140 -17.33 9.65 -17.18
N LEU A 141 -16.45 10.60 -17.53
CA LEU A 141 -15.81 11.48 -16.57
C LEU A 141 -16.82 12.32 -15.78
N LEU A 142 -17.86 12.85 -16.43
CA LEU A 142 -18.89 13.61 -15.74
C LEU A 142 -19.69 12.73 -14.76
N GLU A 143 -20.11 11.54 -15.19
CA GLU A 143 -20.84 10.60 -14.31
C GLU A 143 -19.98 10.25 -13.08
N THR A 144 -18.70 9.97 -13.27
CA THR A 144 -17.73 9.75 -12.19
C THR A 144 -17.59 10.97 -11.28
N VAL A 145 -17.46 12.18 -11.83
CA VAL A 145 -17.32 13.41 -11.04
C VAL A 145 -18.57 13.66 -10.20
N ILE A 146 -19.76 13.47 -10.76
CA ILE A 146 -21.02 13.59 -10.01
C ILE A 146 -21.08 12.55 -8.89
N ALA A 147 -20.63 11.32 -9.14
CA ALA A 147 -20.57 10.29 -8.12
C ALA A 147 -19.56 10.62 -7.00
N MET A 148 -18.46 11.32 -7.31
CA MET A 148 -17.43 11.71 -6.32
C MET A 148 -17.89 12.87 -5.45
N ILE A 149 -18.30 13.98 -6.07
CA ILE A 149 -18.51 15.26 -5.36
C ILE A 149 -19.97 15.68 -5.25
N GLY A 150 -20.89 14.88 -5.79
CA GLY A 150 -22.32 15.14 -5.80
C GLY A 150 -22.79 16.01 -6.97
N TYR A 151 -24.08 15.93 -7.29
CA TYR A 151 -24.70 16.67 -8.38
C TYR A 151 -24.75 18.19 -8.12
N GLU A 152 -25.17 18.61 -6.94
CA GLU A 152 -25.37 20.03 -6.61
C GLU A 152 -24.10 20.88 -6.79
N PRO A 153 -22.91 20.47 -6.30
CA PRO A 153 -21.67 21.23 -6.55
C PRO A 153 -21.29 21.31 -8.03
N VAL A 154 -21.51 20.24 -8.79
CA VAL A 154 -21.23 20.19 -10.23
C VAL A 154 -22.15 21.15 -10.99
N ASP A 155 -23.46 21.06 -10.73
CA ASP A 155 -24.45 21.92 -11.35
C ASP A 155 -24.20 23.40 -11.02
N GLN A 156 -23.83 23.73 -9.77
CA GLN A 156 -23.51 25.09 -9.38
C GLN A 156 -22.33 25.66 -10.18
N VAL A 157 -21.29 24.86 -10.46
CA VAL A 157 -20.15 25.28 -11.29
C VAL A 157 -20.58 25.48 -12.74
N PHE A 158 -21.34 24.55 -13.31
CA PHE A 158 -21.81 24.67 -14.71
C PHE A 158 -22.81 25.81 -14.91
N SER A 159 -23.73 26.02 -13.98
CA SER A 159 -24.69 27.12 -14.00
C SER A 159 -23.99 28.48 -13.95
N ASN A 160 -22.96 28.63 -13.12
CA ASN A 160 -22.16 29.86 -13.07
C ASN A 160 -21.38 30.08 -14.38
N MET A 161 -20.74 29.03 -14.89
CA MET A 161 -19.99 29.08 -16.13
C MET A 161 -20.88 29.47 -17.32
N THR A 162 -21.98 28.76 -17.52
CA THR A 162 -22.87 28.94 -18.68
C THR A 162 -23.62 30.28 -18.68
N ALA A 163 -23.71 30.96 -17.53
CA ALA A 163 -24.23 32.31 -17.44
C ALA A 163 -23.30 33.37 -18.08
N GLN A 164 -21.98 33.10 -18.16
CA GLN A 164 -20.96 34.08 -18.56
C GLN A 164 -19.94 33.55 -19.58
N ALA A 165 -20.13 32.34 -20.13
CA ALA A 165 -19.15 31.66 -20.99
C ALA A 165 -18.97 32.31 -22.38
N THR A 166 -18.30 33.46 -22.42
CA THR A 166 -17.95 34.20 -23.65
C THR A 166 -16.47 34.08 -24.05
N ASP A 167 -15.62 33.65 -23.12
CA ASP A 167 -14.17 33.47 -23.33
C ASP A 167 -13.67 32.14 -22.71
N GLN A 168 -12.45 31.72 -23.07
CA GLN A 168 -11.82 30.51 -22.54
C GLN A 168 -11.37 30.67 -21.10
N GLU A 169 -11.16 31.90 -20.61
CA GLU A 169 -10.80 32.18 -19.22
C GLU A 169 -11.91 31.73 -18.26
N GLU A 170 -13.17 32.05 -18.56
CA GLU A 170 -14.31 31.61 -17.76
C GLU A 170 -14.47 30.08 -17.76
N ILE A 171 -14.26 29.43 -18.91
CA ILE A 171 -14.26 27.96 -19.00
C ILE A 171 -13.15 27.35 -18.11
N LYS A 172 -11.96 27.96 -18.15
CA LYS A 172 -10.81 27.53 -17.34
C LYS A 172 -11.06 27.73 -15.85
N ASN A 173 -11.72 28.82 -15.45
CA ASN A 173 -12.10 29.08 -14.06
C ASN A 173 -13.07 28.02 -13.52
N ALA A 174 -14.06 27.64 -14.33
CA ALA A 174 -14.97 26.54 -14.00
C ALA A 174 -14.23 25.20 -13.88
N ALA A 175 -13.35 24.88 -14.83
CA ALA A 175 -12.54 23.67 -14.79
C ALA A 175 -11.63 23.61 -13.56
N ASN A 176 -11.00 24.72 -13.18
CA ASN A 176 -10.19 24.82 -11.97
C ASN A 176 -11.01 24.61 -10.70
N SER A 177 -12.25 25.11 -10.66
CA SER A 177 -13.16 24.93 -9.53
C SER A 177 -13.54 23.45 -9.35
N LEU A 178 -13.89 22.76 -10.44
CA LEU A 178 -14.12 21.30 -10.42
C LEU A 178 -12.86 20.52 -10.03
N ASN A 179 -11.70 20.87 -10.58
CA ASN A 179 -10.44 20.19 -10.25
C ASN A 179 -10.11 20.27 -8.75
N ARG A 180 -10.43 21.39 -8.08
CA ARG A 180 -10.27 21.55 -6.62
C ARG A 180 -11.18 20.60 -5.85
N LEU A 181 -12.47 20.58 -6.18
CA LEU A 181 -13.45 19.68 -5.53
C LEU A 181 -13.05 18.21 -5.70
N ILE A 182 -12.66 17.80 -6.92
CA ILE A 182 -12.20 16.44 -7.20
C ILE A 182 -10.90 16.14 -6.42
N TYR A 183 -9.96 17.08 -6.38
CA TYR A 183 -8.71 16.89 -5.65
C TYR A 183 -8.93 16.70 -4.14
N ASP A 184 -9.84 17.49 -3.56
CA ASP A 184 -10.18 17.40 -2.14
C ASP A 184 -10.81 16.05 -1.81
N TRP A 185 -11.73 15.55 -2.65
CA TRP A 185 -12.28 14.21 -2.48
C TRP A 185 -11.20 13.13 -2.67
N LEU A 186 -10.40 13.17 -3.74
CA LEU A 186 -9.35 12.18 -4.03
C LEU A 186 -8.20 12.19 -3.01
N ARG A 187 -8.10 13.19 -2.15
CA ARG A 187 -7.10 13.22 -1.07
C ARG A 187 -7.33 12.08 -0.08
N ASP A 188 -8.59 11.77 0.20
CA ASP A 188 -8.97 10.77 1.19
C ASP A 188 -9.11 9.36 0.55
N HIS A 189 -9.08 9.28 -0.78
CA HIS A 189 -9.45 8.08 -1.55
C HIS A 189 -8.31 7.50 -2.41
N LEU A 190 -7.17 8.18 -2.51
CA LEU A 190 -5.96 7.74 -3.20
C LEU A 190 -4.73 7.93 -2.31
N PRO A 191 -3.60 7.25 -2.58
CA PRO A 191 -2.37 7.48 -1.84
C PRO A 191 -1.94 8.94 -2.00
N GLY A 192 -1.24 9.46 -0.98
CA GLY A 192 -0.63 10.78 -1.06
C GLY A 192 0.28 10.90 -2.28
N THR A 193 0.36 12.10 -2.87
CA THR A 193 1.16 12.37 -4.09
C THR A 193 2.60 11.90 -3.96
N GLN A 194 3.20 12.01 -2.77
CA GLN A 194 4.55 11.54 -2.49
C GLN A 194 4.72 10.03 -2.65
N THR A 195 3.74 9.23 -2.19
CA THR A 195 3.78 7.76 -2.35
C THR A 195 3.67 7.36 -3.82
N ALA A 196 2.83 8.07 -4.59
CA ALA A 196 2.71 7.85 -6.04
C ALA A 196 4.01 8.18 -6.79
N GLU A 197 4.68 9.28 -6.43
CA GLU A 197 5.98 9.67 -7.01
C GLU A 197 7.08 8.64 -6.67
N LYS A 198 7.10 8.12 -5.44
CA LYS A 198 8.01 7.03 -5.03
C LYS A 198 7.80 5.77 -5.86
N PHE A 199 6.56 5.33 -6.04
CA PHE A 199 6.25 4.15 -6.85
C PHE A 199 6.56 4.37 -8.32
N GLU A 200 6.33 5.56 -8.87
CA GLU A 200 6.71 5.89 -10.25
C GLU A 200 8.23 5.83 -10.44
N ALA A 201 9.01 6.33 -9.48
CA ALA A 201 10.48 6.19 -9.49
C ALA A 201 10.93 4.72 -9.50
N ILE A 202 10.32 3.86 -8.68
CA ILE A 202 10.61 2.42 -8.65
C ILE A 202 10.24 1.77 -9.99
N VAL A 203 9.03 2.01 -10.50
CA VAL A 203 8.58 1.45 -11.78
C VAL A 203 9.49 1.87 -12.94
N ASN A 204 9.89 3.14 -12.98
CA ASN A 204 10.79 3.64 -14.02
C ASN A 204 12.16 2.97 -13.96
N PHE A 205 12.73 2.80 -12.76
CA PHE A 205 13.97 2.04 -12.58
C PHE A 205 13.84 0.60 -13.08
N LEU A 206 12.76 -0.08 -12.70
CA LEU A 206 12.52 -1.46 -13.09
C LEU A 206 12.33 -1.61 -14.61
N LYS A 207 11.71 -0.62 -15.28
CA LYS A 207 11.60 -0.57 -16.76
C LYS A 207 12.94 -0.41 -17.45
N SER A 208 13.83 0.40 -16.88
CA SER A 208 15.14 0.68 -17.47
C SER A 208 16.17 -0.42 -17.23
N ASN A 209 16.02 -1.21 -16.17
CA ASN A 209 17.00 -2.21 -15.74
C ASN A 209 16.50 -3.67 -15.79
N GLY A 210 15.22 -3.90 -16.09
CA GLY A 210 14.64 -5.25 -16.23
C GLY A 210 14.74 -5.83 -17.64
N ASP A 211 14.71 -7.15 -17.75
CA ASP A 211 14.48 -7.83 -19.04
C ASP A 211 13.06 -7.51 -19.53
N LYS A 212 12.88 -7.38 -20.85
CA LYS A 212 11.76 -6.66 -21.50
C LYS A 212 10.33 -6.96 -21.01
N ASN A 213 10.06 -8.07 -20.30
CA ASN A 213 8.73 -8.42 -19.78
C ASN A 213 8.68 -8.94 -18.33
N SER A 214 9.80 -9.21 -17.65
CA SER A 214 9.76 -9.79 -16.29
C SER A 214 10.70 -9.05 -15.36
N VAL A 215 10.16 -8.60 -14.23
CA VAL A 215 10.95 -7.96 -13.18
C VAL A 215 10.91 -8.82 -11.94
N LEU A 216 12.08 -9.31 -11.56
CA LEU A 216 12.34 -9.92 -10.27
C LEU A 216 13.01 -8.85 -9.39
N ILE A 217 12.35 -8.44 -8.32
CA ILE A 217 12.95 -7.55 -7.32
C ILE A 217 13.89 -8.42 -6.49
N SER A 218 15.15 -8.01 -6.39
CA SER A 218 16.20 -8.71 -5.65
C SER A 218 17.00 -7.71 -4.84
N ASP A 219 17.77 -8.21 -3.87
CA ASP A 219 18.66 -7.40 -3.05
C ASP A 219 19.61 -6.53 -3.87
N GLU A 220 20.15 -7.07 -4.95
CA GLU A 220 21.07 -6.36 -5.84
C GLU A 220 20.36 -5.25 -6.64
N ASN A 221 19.10 -5.47 -7.02
CA ASN A 221 18.33 -4.46 -7.74
C ASN A 221 18.00 -3.27 -6.84
N ILE A 222 17.71 -3.50 -5.55
CA ILE A 222 17.45 -2.42 -4.58
C ILE A 222 18.73 -1.61 -4.31
N LEU A 223 19.89 -2.28 -4.19
CA LEU A 223 21.18 -1.60 -4.04
C LEU A 223 21.50 -0.72 -5.26
N LYS A 224 21.34 -1.27 -6.47
CA LYS A 224 21.54 -0.52 -7.73
C LYS A 224 20.60 0.67 -7.85
N PHE A 225 19.32 0.51 -7.49
CA PHE A 225 18.37 1.62 -7.46
C PHE A 225 18.86 2.75 -6.56
N TRP A 226 19.21 2.42 -5.31
CA TRP A 226 19.65 3.42 -4.35
C TRP A 226 20.93 4.13 -4.78
N GLN A 227 21.88 3.41 -5.39
CA GLN A 227 23.07 3.99 -6.01
C GLN A 227 22.69 4.98 -7.13
N GLN A 228 21.83 4.60 -8.07
CA GLN A 228 21.42 5.46 -9.19
C GLN A 228 20.73 6.74 -8.71
N GLN A 229 19.89 6.65 -7.67
CA GLN A 229 19.18 7.82 -7.13
C GLN A 229 20.10 8.82 -6.43
N ASN A 230 21.21 8.35 -5.84
CA ASN A 230 22.07 9.20 -5.00
C ASN A 230 23.43 9.53 -5.63
N ASN A 231 23.80 8.87 -6.73
CA ASN A 231 25.05 9.15 -7.42
C ASN A 231 25.01 10.56 -8.06
N GLY A 232 25.97 11.42 -7.70
CA GLY A 232 26.05 12.78 -8.22
C GLY A 232 25.11 13.81 -7.55
N HIS A 233 24.36 13.43 -6.51
CA HIS A 233 23.34 14.27 -5.88
C HIS A 233 23.64 14.56 -4.40
N ALA A 234 24.69 15.36 -4.14
CA ALA A 234 25.08 15.76 -2.77
C ALA A 234 24.02 16.63 -2.05
N ASP A 235 23.25 17.43 -2.80
CA ASP A 235 22.26 18.39 -2.27
C ASP A 235 20.80 17.92 -2.43
N ALA A 236 20.56 16.71 -2.95
CA ALA A 236 19.20 16.24 -3.19
C ALA A 236 18.56 15.75 -1.89
N ASN A 237 17.50 16.45 -1.47
CA ASN A 237 16.61 16.00 -0.41
C ASN A 237 15.55 15.04 -1.01
N GLY A 238 16.04 13.93 -1.58
CA GLY A 238 15.21 12.95 -2.27
C GLY A 238 14.59 11.94 -1.30
N ASP A 239 13.42 11.42 -1.68
CA ASP A 239 12.64 10.43 -0.93
C ASP A 239 13.38 9.11 -0.62
N PHE A 240 14.46 8.84 -1.34
CA PHE A 240 15.31 7.64 -1.21
C PHE A 240 16.72 7.95 -0.75
N ARG A 241 16.88 8.99 0.09
CA ARG A 241 18.20 9.42 0.56
C ARG A 241 18.91 8.34 1.39
N THR A 242 18.18 7.64 2.26
CA THR A 242 18.77 6.56 3.06
C THR A 242 18.56 5.21 2.39
N PHE A 243 19.49 4.28 2.62
CA PHE A 243 19.30 2.93 2.08
C PHE A 243 18.04 2.27 2.68
N ARG A 244 17.80 2.46 3.99
CA ARG A 244 16.58 2.00 4.66
C ARG A 244 15.31 2.57 4.02
N SER A 245 15.29 3.85 3.61
CA SER A 245 14.15 4.42 2.87
C SER A 245 13.94 3.83 1.48
N ALA A 246 15.02 3.41 0.80
CA ALA A 246 14.92 2.69 -0.47
C ALA A 246 14.29 1.31 -0.28
N VAL A 247 14.81 0.53 0.68
CA VAL A 247 14.24 -0.79 1.01
C VAL A 247 12.78 -0.66 1.44
N GLY A 248 12.45 0.26 2.34
CA GLY A 248 11.07 0.52 2.77
C GLY A 248 10.14 0.85 1.61
N GLY A 249 10.57 1.70 0.67
CA GLY A 249 9.76 2.01 -0.51
C GLY A 249 9.53 0.81 -1.44
N PHE A 250 10.49 -0.11 -1.56
CA PHE A 250 10.30 -1.37 -2.30
C PHE A 250 9.37 -2.34 -1.57
N ILE A 251 9.45 -2.42 -0.25
CA ILE A 251 8.52 -3.22 0.58
C ILE A 251 7.09 -2.68 0.44
N ASP A 252 6.90 -1.37 0.56
CA ASP A 252 5.60 -0.72 0.36
C ASP A 252 5.06 -0.97 -1.06
N PHE A 253 5.95 -0.92 -2.06
CA PHE A 253 5.60 -1.23 -3.45
C PHE A 253 5.16 -2.69 -3.62
N LEU A 254 5.90 -3.66 -3.08
CA LEU A 254 5.58 -5.08 -3.15
C LEU A 254 4.25 -5.40 -2.43
N ARG A 255 4.01 -4.80 -1.27
CA ARG A 255 2.73 -4.93 -0.55
C ARG A 255 1.57 -4.34 -1.33
N ALA A 256 1.77 -3.19 -1.97
CA ALA A 256 0.77 -2.58 -2.84
C ALA A 256 0.47 -3.46 -4.06
N VAL A 257 1.50 -4.07 -4.65
CA VAL A 257 1.31 -5.03 -5.74
C VAL A 257 0.50 -6.26 -5.29
N GLU A 258 0.85 -6.84 -4.15
CA GLU A 258 0.18 -8.02 -3.61
C GLU A 258 -1.28 -7.72 -3.27
N THR A 259 -1.52 -6.63 -2.54
CA THR A 259 -2.87 -6.16 -2.19
C THR A 259 -3.70 -5.91 -3.44
N GLY A 260 -3.12 -5.28 -4.48
CA GLY A 260 -3.80 -5.01 -5.74
C GLY A 260 -4.11 -6.28 -6.52
N SER A 261 -3.25 -7.30 -6.43
CA SER A 261 -3.48 -8.63 -6.98
C SER A 261 -4.67 -9.31 -6.31
N SER A 262 -4.70 -9.31 -4.97
CA SER A 262 -5.78 -9.90 -4.18
C SER A 262 -7.11 -9.16 -4.42
N GLN A 263 -7.11 -7.83 -4.43
CA GLN A 263 -8.30 -7.03 -4.72
C GLN A 263 -8.83 -7.25 -6.14
N SER A 264 -7.94 -7.37 -7.12
CA SER A 264 -8.32 -7.75 -8.49
C SER A 264 -8.94 -9.15 -8.51
N SER A 265 -8.35 -10.11 -7.79
CA SER A 265 -8.86 -11.49 -7.72
C SER A 265 -10.23 -11.59 -7.03
N VAL A 266 -10.49 -10.74 -6.03
CA VAL A 266 -11.81 -10.64 -5.36
C VAL A 266 -12.85 -9.96 -6.27
N SER A 267 -12.47 -8.87 -6.95
CA SER A 267 -13.37 -8.13 -7.85
C SER A 267 -13.73 -8.92 -9.11
N TYR A 268 -12.84 -9.80 -9.56
CA TYR A 268 -13.06 -10.75 -10.64
C TYR A 268 -13.19 -12.18 -10.09
N ALA A 269 -14.07 -12.37 -9.10
CA ALA A 269 -14.31 -13.68 -8.49
C ALA A 269 -14.49 -14.75 -9.58
N ARG A 270 -13.52 -15.66 -9.66
CA ARG A 270 -13.56 -16.79 -10.58
C ARG A 270 -14.68 -17.74 -10.15
N SER A 271 -15.32 -18.38 -11.11
CA SER A 271 -16.37 -19.37 -10.83
C SER A 271 -15.79 -20.49 -9.97
N LEU A 272 -16.54 -20.94 -8.96
CA LEU A 272 -16.15 -22.08 -8.12
C LEU A 272 -16.40 -23.39 -8.90
N GLY A 273 -15.41 -24.27 -8.96
CA GLY A 273 -15.51 -25.55 -9.66
C GLY A 273 -14.16 -26.22 -9.93
N THR A 274 -14.20 -27.42 -10.51
CA THR A 274 -13.01 -28.26 -10.72
C THR A 274 -12.34 -28.06 -12.07
N ASP A 275 -12.92 -27.23 -12.96
CA ASP A 275 -12.41 -27.00 -14.31
C ASP A 275 -11.36 -25.88 -14.35
N ARG A 276 -10.10 -26.27 -14.15
CA ARG A 276 -8.95 -25.35 -14.21
C ARG A 276 -8.72 -24.75 -15.59
N GLU A 277 -9.14 -25.40 -16.68
CA GLU A 277 -9.01 -24.86 -18.04
C GLU A 277 -10.04 -23.77 -18.32
N ALA A 278 -11.21 -23.83 -17.69
CA ALA A 278 -12.23 -22.77 -17.72
C ALA A 278 -11.94 -21.61 -16.75
N GLY A 279 -10.87 -21.71 -15.95
CA GLY A 279 -10.50 -20.71 -14.95
C GLY A 279 -11.28 -20.83 -13.65
N GLU A 280 -11.86 -22.00 -13.34
CA GLU A 280 -12.57 -22.24 -12.09
C GLU A 280 -11.59 -22.48 -10.92
N VAL A 281 -12.03 -22.15 -9.70
CA VAL A 281 -11.28 -22.36 -8.46
C VAL A 281 -11.93 -23.50 -7.67
N ASP A 282 -11.16 -24.56 -7.41
CA ASP A 282 -11.62 -25.73 -6.66
C ASP A 282 -11.52 -25.48 -5.14
N PRO A 283 -12.65 -25.36 -4.41
CA PRO A 283 -12.64 -25.07 -2.98
C PRO A 283 -12.12 -26.24 -2.12
N MET A 284 -11.90 -27.43 -2.68
CA MET A 284 -11.33 -28.59 -1.97
C MET A 284 -9.79 -28.62 -2.02
N VAL A 285 -9.17 -27.75 -2.81
CA VAL A 285 -7.73 -27.52 -2.80
C VAL A 285 -7.48 -26.32 -1.90
N LEU A 286 -6.92 -26.56 -0.71
CA LEU A 286 -6.35 -25.47 0.08
C LEU A 286 -5.22 -24.86 -0.76
N ASP A 287 -5.45 -23.68 -1.30
CA ASP A 287 -4.39 -22.90 -1.93
C ASP A 287 -3.44 -22.51 -0.79
N GLU A 288 -2.25 -23.11 -0.73
CA GLU A 288 -1.19 -22.69 0.20
C GLU A 288 -0.83 -21.21 -0.03
N ASP A 289 -1.18 -20.66 -1.20
CA ASP A 289 -1.01 -19.27 -1.65
C ASP A 289 -2.26 -18.38 -1.41
N ALA A 290 -3.24 -18.81 -0.61
CA ALA A 290 -4.33 -17.91 -0.20
C ALA A 290 -3.72 -16.67 0.47
N PRO A 291 -4.06 -15.44 0.02
CA PRO A 291 -3.40 -14.23 0.53
C PRO A 291 -3.64 -14.15 2.04
N ALA A 292 -2.56 -14.32 2.80
CA ALA A 292 -2.55 -13.99 4.21
C ALA A 292 -3.06 -12.54 4.34
N GLY A 293 -3.91 -12.27 5.34
CA GLY A 293 -4.35 -10.90 5.60
C GLY A 293 -3.13 -9.96 5.67
N ALA A 294 -3.33 -8.68 5.33
CA ALA A 294 -2.24 -7.70 5.27
C ALA A 294 -1.33 -7.82 6.51
N TRP A 295 -0.04 -8.04 6.28
CA TRP A 295 0.93 -8.27 7.35
C TRP A 295 0.84 -7.18 8.42
N GLN A 296 0.50 -7.59 9.64
CA GLN A 296 0.58 -6.74 10.81
C GLN A 296 1.85 -7.10 11.56
N THR A 297 2.70 -6.11 11.81
CA THR A 297 3.93 -6.32 12.56
C THR A 297 3.59 -6.82 13.96
N PRO A 298 4.17 -7.95 14.43
CA PRO A 298 3.89 -8.50 15.76
C PRO A 298 4.19 -7.48 16.86
N LEU A 299 5.14 -6.61 16.59
CA LEU A 299 5.55 -5.55 17.48
C LEU A 299 4.45 -4.49 17.68
N ALA A 300 3.62 -4.19 16.68
CA ALA A 300 2.46 -3.29 16.85
C ALA A 300 1.33 -3.94 17.66
N GLN A 301 1.20 -5.27 17.58
CA GLN A 301 0.25 -5.99 18.43
C GLN A 301 0.65 -5.90 19.91
N LEU A 302 1.95 -5.95 20.21
CA LEU A 302 2.46 -5.71 21.57
C LEU A 302 2.26 -4.27 22.06
N ASP A 303 2.13 -3.30 21.15
CA ASP A 303 1.86 -1.89 21.48
C ASP A 303 0.37 -1.56 21.54
N SER A 304 -0.50 -2.54 21.32
CA SER A 304 -1.96 -2.36 21.32
C SER A 304 -2.57 -2.89 22.62
N PRO A 305 -3.62 -2.24 23.15
CA PRO A 305 -4.35 -2.78 24.31
C PRO A 305 -4.93 -4.17 24.01
N PRO A 306 -4.92 -5.11 24.98
CA PRO A 306 -4.42 -4.96 26.36
C PRO A 306 -2.91 -5.27 26.53
N ALA A 307 -2.20 -5.68 25.48
CA ALA A 307 -0.79 -6.10 25.56
C ALA A 307 0.16 -4.93 25.92
N ASP A 308 -0.18 -3.70 25.56
CA ASP A 308 0.59 -2.48 25.85
C ASP A 308 0.76 -2.18 27.36
N ALA A 309 -0.08 -2.81 28.20
CA ALA A 309 0.05 -2.75 29.65
C ALA A 309 1.35 -3.41 30.14
N ILE A 310 1.87 -4.40 29.40
CA ILE A 310 3.02 -5.23 29.76
C ILE A 310 4.24 -4.85 28.93
N LYS A 311 5.38 -4.69 29.60
CA LYS A 311 6.64 -4.37 28.93
C LYS A 311 7.39 -5.63 28.51
N PHE A 312 6.90 -6.31 27.46
CA PHE A 312 7.52 -7.52 26.91
C PHE A 312 8.93 -7.27 26.41
N LEU A 313 9.13 -6.18 25.64
CA LEU A 313 10.43 -5.76 25.11
C LEU A 313 10.83 -4.39 25.67
N ASN A 314 12.12 -4.16 25.84
CA ASN A 314 12.65 -2.85 26.15
C ASN A 314 12.79 -2.01 24.87
N LYS A 315 13.00 -0.70 25.04
CA LYS A 315 13.09 0.24 23.90
C LYS A 315 14.19 -0.13 22.90
N ARG A 316 15.35 -0.59 23.38
CA ARG A 316 16.48 -0.97 22.53
C ARG A 316 16.22 -2.28 21.80
N GLU A 317 15.70 -3.30 22.49
CA GLU A 317 15.28 -4.58 21.88
C GLU A 317 14.26 -4.32 20.78
N ARG A 318 13.29 -3.44 21.05
CA ARG A 318 12.31 -3.00 20.07
C ARG A 318 12.96 -2.34 18.86
N GLU A 319 13.78 -1.30 19.06
CA GLU A 319 14.45 -0.58 17.97
C GLU A 319 15.35 -1.48 17.11
N GLU A 320 15.97 -2.50 17.70
CA GLU A 320 16.84 -3.45 16.99
C GLU A 320 16.06 -4.48 16.15
N LEU A 321 14.81 -4.78 16.48
CA LEU A 321 13.94 -5.72 15.73
C LEU A 321 12.95 -5.03 14.79
N ASP A 322 12.68 -3.75 15.01
CA ASP A 322 11.60 -2.97 14.39
C ASP A 322 11.54 -3.15 12.86
N PHE A 323 12.66 -2.94 12.18
CA PHE A 323 12.70 -2.95 10.73
C PHE A 323 12.53 -4.35 10.12
N LEU A 324 13.15 -5.37 10.72
CA LEU A 324 12.99 -6.74 10.28
C LEU A 324 11.52 -7.20 10.40
N MET A 325 10.88 -6.84 11.51
CA MET A 325 9.46 -7.17 11.77
C MET A 325 8.52 -6.37 10.86
N ASP A 326 8.87 -5.12 10.58
CA ASP A 326 8.15 -4.26 9.65
C ASP A 326 8.28 -4.70 8.19
N CYS A 327 9.37 -5.37 7.80
CA CYS A 327 9.49 -6.01 6.48
C CYS A 327 8.59 -7.24 6.36
N GLY A 328 8.36 -7.96 7.47
CA GLY A 328 7.55 -9.18 7.48
C GLY A 328 8.12 -10.25 6.54
N PRO A 329 7.28 -11.12 5.94
CA PRO A 329 7.72 -12.23 5.10
C PRO A 329 8.68 -11.84 3.98
N LEU A 330 8.55 -10.64 3.43
CA LEU A 330 9.45 -10.11 2.40
C LEU A 330 10.92 -9.97 2.86
N ALA A 331 11.19 -9.98 4.17
CA ALA A 331 12.56 -10.04 4.70
C ALA A 331 13.27 -11.35 4.34
N ILE A 332 12.53 -12.45 4.16
CA ILE A 332 13.05 -13.76 3.75
C ILE A 332 13.49 -13.72 2.28
N ASP A 333 12.77 -12.97 1.45
CA ASP A 333 13.07 -12.80 0.02
C ASP A 333 14.17 -11.75 -0.25
N LEU A 334 14.37 -10.81 0.68
CA LEU A 334 15.33 -9.71 0.57
C LEU A 334 16.30 -9.66 1.77
N PRO A 335 17.00 -10.76 2.07
CA PRO A 335 17.76 -10.87 3.30
C PRO A 335 18.96 -9.92 3.36
N LEU A 336 19.65 -9.70 2.26
CA LEU A 336 20.81 -8.79 2.24
C LEU A 336 20.38 -7.32 2.34
N SER A 337 19.21 -6.95 1.82
CA SER A 337 18.67 -5.59 1.93
C SER A 337 18.32 -5.23 3.36
N VAL A 338 17.81 -6.20 4.14
CA VAL A 338 17.57 -6.01 5.58
C VAL A 338 18.91 -5.87 6.31
N LEU A 339 19.87 -6.77 6.10
CA LEU A 339 21.22 -6.68 6.72
C LEU A 339 21.91 -5.35 6.41
N ARG A 340 21.93 -4.93 5.13
CA ARG A 340 22.51 -3.65 4.70
C ARG A 340 21.82 -2.47 5.38
N SER A 341 20.49 -2.52 5.56
CA SER A 341 19.72 -1.47 6.21
C SER A 341 20.07 -1.34 7.69
N ASP A 342 20.27 -2.44 8.41
CA ASP A 342 20.55 -2.39 9.84
C ASP A 342 22.02 -2.12 10.16
N VAL A 343 22.94 -2.59 9.31
CA VAL A 343 24.38 -2.33 9.45
C VAL A 343 24.74 -0.94 8.94
N PHE A 344 24.56 -0.67 7.65
CA PHE A 344 24.98 0.59 7.05
C PHE A 344 24.00 1.74 7.34
N GLY A 345 22.73 1.44 7.62
CA GLY A 345 21.79 2.46 8.10
C GLY A 345 22.19 3.04 9.47
N ALA A 346 22.74 2.22 10.36
CA ALA A 346 23.29 2.70 11.64
C ALA A 346 24.49 3.63 11.44
N VAL A 347 25.40 3.29 10.51
CA VAL A 347 26.52 4.17 10.12
C VAL A 347 25.99 5.48 9.53
N GLN A 348 25.01 5.41 8.62
CA GLN A 348 24.41 6.58 7.99
C GLN A 348 23.70 7.51 8.98
N ALA A 349 23.03 6.95 9.99
CA ALA A 349 22.41 7.71 11.07
C ALA A 349 23.46 8.47 11.90
N ARG A 350 24.61 7.84 12.20
CA ARG A 350 25.74 8.47 12.90
C ARG A 350 26.36 9.60 12.07
N ILE A 351 26.54 9.40 10.76
CA ILE A 351 27.01 10.45 9.83
C ILE A 351 26.05 11.66 9.87
N THR A 352 24.76 11.40 9.72
CA THR A 352 23.71 12.43 9.72
C THR A 352 23.68 13.20 11.05
N GLN A 353 23.81 12.49 12.17
CA GLN A 353 23.86 13.10 13.51
C GLN A 353 25.12 13.96 13.70
N ALA A 354 26.29 13.48 13.27
CA ALA A 354 27.55 14.22 13.34
C ALA A 354 27.50 15.50 12.51
N LEU A 355 26.94 15.44 11.29
CA LEU A 355 26.72 16.61 10.44
C LEU A 355 25.76 17.61 11.09
N ARG A 356 24.63 17.14 11.64
CA ARG A 356 23.65 17.98 12.34
C ARG A 356 24.24 18.68 13.56
N ARG A 357 25.12 17.99 14.30
CA ARG A 357 25.84 18.52 15.47
C ARG A 357 27.05 19.38 15.10
N LYS A 358 27.37 19.52 13.80
CA LYS A 358 28.55 20.24 13.29
C LYS A 358 29.84 19.75 13.93
N GLU A 359 29.97 18.44 14.06
CA GLU A 359 31.17 17.82 14.62
C GLU A 359 32.39 18.04 13.70
N LYS A 360 33.59 17.79 14.23
CA LYS A 360 34.84 18.04 13.48
C LYS A 360 34.85 17.22 12.19
N GLN A 361 35.28 17.83 11.09
CA GLN A 361 35.35 17.18 9.77
C GLN A 361 36.10 15.85 9.78
N LYS A 362 37.18 15.74 10.57
CA LYS A 362 37.91 14.48 10.75
C LYS A 362 37.02 13.34 11.30
N HIS A 363 36.10 13.66 12.20
CA HIS A 363 35.17 12.66 12.74
C HIS A 363 34.18 12.20 11.68
N VAL A 364 33.61 13.13 10.91
CA VAL A 364 32.70 12.80 9.79
C VAL A 364 33.42 11.92 8.77
N LEU A 365 34.62 12.31 8.32
CA LEU A 365 35.42 11.54 7.37
C LEU A 365 35.72 10.12 7.85
N ASN A 366 35.98 9.92 9.14
CA ASN A 366 36.19 8.58 9.71
C ASN A 366 34.92 7.71 9.60
N LEU A 367 33.73 8.29 9.79
CA LEU A 367 32.46 7.56 9.66
C LEU A 367 32.17 7.18 8.20
N LEU A 368 32.61 7.97 7.21
CA LEU A 368 32.39 7.68 5.79
C LEU A 368 33.12 6.42 5.30
N VAL A 369 34.22 6.04 5.96
CA VAL A 369 35.00 4.84 5.57
C VAL A 369 34.29 3.54 5.95
N CYS A 370 33.32 3.59 6.87
CA CYS A 370 32.57 2.43 7.35
C CYS A 370 33.43 1.33 8.02
N ASP A 371 34.65 1.63 8.44
CA ASP A 371 35.55 0.66 9.11
C ASP A 371 35.02 0.17 10.47
N ASP A 372 34.17 0.97 11.11
CA ASP A 372 33.53 0.66 12.39
C ASP A 372 32.10 0.11 12.25
N ALA A 373 31.71 -0.24 11.02
CA ALA A 373 30.47 -0.96 10.78
C ALA A 373 30.55 -2.37 11.39
N GLU A 374 29.46 -2.79 12.01
CA GLU A 374 29.29 -4.16 12.48
C GLU A 374 29.26 -5.12 11.27
N SER A 375 29.97 -6.24 11.33
CA SER A 375 29.94 -7.21 10.22
C SER A 375 28.59 -7.93 10.15
N TYR A 376 28.29 -8.54 9.01
CA TYR A 376 27.07 -9.35 8.88
C TYR A 376 27.06 -10.55 9.83
N GLY A 377 28.21 -11.15 10.11
CA GLY A 377 28.32 -12.20 11.13
C GLY A 377 27.95 -11.70 12.53
N GLN A 378 28.48 -10.54 12.95
CA GLN A 378 28.15 -9.94 14.26
C GLN A 378 26.67 -9.56 14.37
N ARG A 379 26.09 -9.01 13.29
CA ARG A 379 24.65 -8.70 13.25
C ARG A 379 23.80 -9.97 13.34
N THR A 380 24.22 -11.04 12.68
CA THR A 380 23.54 -12.35 12.74
C THR A 380 23.57 -12.93 14.15
N GLU A 381 24.71 -12.85 14.84
CA GLU A 381 24.85 -13.27 16.24
C GLU A 381 23.90 -12.49 17.16
N ARG A 382 23.77 -11.17 16.95
CA ARG A 382 22.77 -10.37 17.68
C ARG A 382 21.34 -10.79 17.43
N TYR A 383 20.99 -11.14 16.18
CA TYR A 383 19.67 -11.68 15.88
C TYR A 383 19.42 -13.01 16.60
N HIS A 384 20.44 -13.86 16.69
CA HIS A 384 20.36 -15.08 17.49
C HIS A 384 20.16 -14.79 18.98
N ASP A 385 20.89 -13.82 19.55
CA ASP A 385 20.70 -13.40 20.95
C ASP A 385 19.28 -12.90 21.23
N HIS A 386 18.70 -12.14 20.28
CA HIS A 386 17.31 -11.67 20.36
C HIS A 386 16.30 -12.80 20.24
N GLU A 387 16.51 -13.78 19.36
CA GLU A 387 15.65 -14.98 19.25
C GLU A 387 15.64 -15.78 20.56
N GLN A 388 16.81 -15.99 21.16
CA GLN A 388 16.96 -16.64 22.46
C GLN A 388 16.32 -15.81 23.58
N HIS A 389 16.42 -14.48 23.51
CA HIS A 389 15.75 -13.62 24.48
C HIS A 389 14.23 -13.70 24.36
N LEU A 390 13.67 -13.65 23.14
CA LEU A 390 12.24 -13.81 22.89
C LEU A 390 11.73 -15.16 23.41
N LEU A 391 12.48 -16.25 23.21
CA LEU A 391 12.16 -17.55 23.80
C LEU A 391 12.10 -17.51 25.33
N ARG A 392 13.05 -16.83 25.99
CA ARG A 392 13.01 -16.65 27.46
C ARG A 392 11.76 -15.87 27.88
N VAL A 393 11.42 -14.80 27.18
CA VAL A 393 10.21 -14.02 27.48
C VAL A 393 8.95 -14.86 27.26
N GLN A 394 8.86 -15.64 26.19
CA GLN A 394 7.74 -16.58 25.96
C GLN A 394 7.57 -17.58 27.11
N LYS A 395 8.67 -18.13 27.65
CA LYS A 395 8.62 -19.04 28.82
C LYS A 395 8.09 -18.32 30.07
N ALA A 396 8.48 -17.06 30.29
CA ALA A 396 7.95 -16.26 31.39
C ALA A 396 6.45 -15.94 31.22
N VAL A 397 6.00 -15.63 30.00
CA VAL A 397 4.58 -15.43 29.68
C VAL A 397 3.79 -16.73 29.88
N LEU A 398 4.34 -17.86 29.46
CA LEU A 398 3.74 -19.16 29.69
C LEU A 398 3.61 -19.47 31.17
N HIS A 399 4.61 -19.13 31.99
CA HIS A 399 4.51 -19.22 33.44
C HIS A 399 3.38 -18.34 33.99
N ALA A 400 3.27 -17.08 33.55
CA ALA A 400 2.18 -16.19 33.96
C ALA A 400 0.79 -16.76 33.60
N LEU A 401 0.63 -17.32 32.41
CA LEU A 401 -0.62 -17.91 31.94
C LEU A 401 -0.95 -19.28 32.54
N THR A 402 0.02 -19.96 33.14
CA THR A 402 -0.14 -21.29 33.77
C THR A 402 0.00 -21.24 35.29
N GLY A 403 0.28 -20.07 35.85
CA GLY A 403 0.28 -19.79 37.28
C GLY A 403 -1.11 -20.00 37.84
N ASP A 404 -1.20 -20.87 38.85
CA ASP A 404 -2.42 -21.56 39.27
C ASP A 404 -3.07 -22.38 38.14
N ALA A 405 -2.50 -23.55 37.87
CA ALA A 405 -3.36 -24.69 37.59
C ALA A 405 -4.36 -24.74 38.76
N ILE A 406 -5.56 -24.22 38.51
CA ILE A 406 -6.76 -24.40 39.29
C ILE A 406 -6.64 -25.78 39.93
N ASP A 407 -6.82 -25.85 41.26
CA ASP A 407 -7.31 -27.06 41.92
C ASP A 407 -8.60 -27.43 41.17
N VAL A 408 -8.46 -28.08 40.02
CA VAL A 408 -9.53 -28.76 39.36
C VAL A 408 -9.73 -29.94 40.28
N GLU A 409 -10.51 -29.70 41.34
CA GLU A 409 -11.30 -30.75 41.98
C GLU A 409 -11.69 -31.68 40.86
N GLU A 410 -11.21 -32.93 40.97
CA GLU A 410 -11.45 -34.02 40.04
C GLU A 410 -12.68 -33.72 39.18
N VAL A 411 -12.47 -33.26 37.94
CA VAL A 411 -13.56 -33.30 36.97
C VAL A 411 -13.82 -34.78 36.80
N ASP A 412 -14.84 -35.21 37.53
CA ASP A 412 -15.38 -36.54 37.56
C ASP A 412 -15.50 -36.99 36.10
N THR A 413 -14.65 -37.96 35.75
CA THR A 413 -14.61 -38.57 34.42
C THR A 413 -15.85 -39.44 34.14
N GLN A 414 -16.91 -39.30 34.95
CA GLN A 414 -18.21 -39.94 34.78
C GLN A 414 -19.37 -38.99 34.49
N ARG A 415 -19.14 -37.74 34.06
CA ARG A 415 -20.27 -36.91 33.57
C ARG A 415 -20.68 -37.33 32.16
N ASP A 416 -21.78 -38.09 32.12
CA ASP A 416 -22.53 -38.56 30.95
C ASP A 416 -22.64 -37.48 29.84
N PRO A 417 -22.31 -37.76 28.56
CA PRO A 417 -22.24 -36.76 27.49
C PRO A 417 -23.58 -36.13 27.07
N ALA A 418 -24.69 -36.48 27.73
CA ALA A 418 -26.04 -36.20 27.25
C ALA A 418 -26.68 -34.88 27.76
N GLY A 419 -25.88 -33.92 28.25
CA GLY A 419 -26.40 -32.76 29.00
C GLY A 419 -25.91 -31.37 28.61
N LEU A 420 -25.26 -31.18 27.45
CA LEU A 420 -24.88 -29.83 26.99
C LEU A 420 -26.01 -29.22 26.14
N PRO A 421 -26.36 -27.92 26.31
CA PRO A 421 -27.27 -27.22 25.41
C PRO A 421 -26.66 -27.15 23.99
N GLU A 422 -27.45 -27.42 22.96
CA GLU A 422 -27.02 -27.41 21.54
C GLU A 422 -26.59 -26.03 21.01
N ASP A 423 -26.67 -24.96 21.79
CA ASP A 423 -26.45 -23.57 21.33
C ASP A 423 -25.21 -22.87 21.93
N ALA A 424 -24.22 -23.61 22.45
CA ALA A 424 -22.95 -23.01 22.84
C ALA A 424 -22.00 -22.94 21.63
N ASP A 425 -21.84 -21.73 21.08
CA ASP A 425 -20.84 -21.40 20.07
C ASP A 425 -19.42 -21.57 20.65
N THR A 426 -18.83 -22.75 20.47
CA THR A 426 -17.47 -23.09 20.93
C THR A 426 -16.39 -22.73 19.90
N THR A 427 -16.68 -21.87 18.93
CA THR A 427 -15.81 -21.70 17.76
C THR A 427 -14.57 -20.83 18.02
N ASN A 428 -14.42 -20.16 19.18
CA ASN A 428 -13.35 -19.15 19.37
C ASN A 428 -12.51 -19.23 20.65
N VAL A 429 -12.42 -20.38 21.33
CA VAL A 429 -11.46 -20.53 22.45
C VAL A 429 -10.64 -21.81 22.28
N VAL A 430 -9.52 -21.71 21.57
CA VAL A 430 -8.50 -22.75 21.62
C VAL A 430 -7.79 -22.62 22.98
N SER A 431 -8.12 -23.51 23.92
CA SER A 431 -7.34 -23.69 25.15
C SER A 431 -5.96 -24.24 24.80
N LEU A 432 -5.02 -23.35 24.46
CA LEU A 432 -3.68 -23.68 23.95
C LEU A 432 -2.74 -24.35 24.97
N PHE A 433 -3.09 -24.41 26.27
CA PHE A 433 -2.15 -24.86 27.30
C PHE A 433 -2.79 -25.83 28.29
N SER A 434 -2.82 -27.12 27.94
CA SER A 434 -2.98 -28.19 28.94
C SER A 434 -1.64 -28.32 29.70
N SER A 435 -1.62 -27.90 30.97
CA SER A 435 -0.47 -28.00 31.89
C SER A 435 0.16 -29.40 32.01
N LYS A 436 -0.56 -30.46 31.62
CA LYS A 436 -0.09 -31.85 31.64
C LYS A 436 0.94 -32.23 30.56
N ALA A 437 1.21 -31.37 29.57
CA ALA A 437 2.12 -31.70 28.45
C ALA A 437 3.50 -31.02 28.54
N MET A 438 3.77 -30.21 29.57
CA MET A 438 5.02 -29.45 29.69
C MET A 438 6.07 -30.21 30.51
N SER A 439 7.33 -30.19 30.08
CA SER A 439 8.43 -30.73 30.88
C SER A 439 8.70 -29.85 32.11
N ASP A 440 9.11 -30.47 33.22
CA ASP A 440 9.43 -29.77 34.46
C ASP A 440 10.52 -28.70 34.25
N ASP A 441 11.48 -28.96 33.36
CA ASP A 441 12.55 -28.03 33.01
C ASP A 441 12.01 -26.71 32.41
N VAL A 442 11.03 -26.78 31.50
CA VAL A 442 10.44 -25.58 30.88
C VAL A 442 9.65 -24.76 31.90
N ARG A 443 8.99 -25.44 32.85
CA ARG A 443 8.24 -24.78 33.91
C ARG A 443 9.16 -24.04 34.89
N GLN A 444 10.26 -24.68 35.30
CA GLN A 444 11.26 -24.08 36.17
C GLN A 444 11.94 -22.88 35.49
N GLU A 445 12.36 -23.02 34.24
CA GLU A 445 12.99 -21.93 33.49
C GLU A 445 12.03 -20.73 33.28
N GLY A 446 10.74 -20.99 33.06
CA GLY A 446 9.72 -19.96 32.94
C GLY A 446 9.53 -19.17 34.24
N GLU A 447 9.44 -19.86 35.38
CA GLU A 447 9.33 -19.25 36.70
C GLU A 447 10.57 -18.41 37.05
N GLU A 448 11.77 -18.96 36.83
CA GLU A 448 13.02 -18.24 37.07
C GLU A 448 13.12 -16.99 36.20
N THR A 449 12.77 -17.10 34.92
CA THR A 449 12.81 -15.96 34.00
C THR A 449 11.78 -14.90 34.39
N PHE A 450 10.56 -15.30 34.78
CA PHE A 450 9.52 -14.37 35.24
C PHE A 450 10.00 -13.56 36.46
N LYS A 451 10.58 -14.23 37.47
CA LYS A 451 11.13 -13.57 38.67
C LYS A 451 12.31 -12.66 38.39
N HIS A 452 13.11 -12.95 37.35
CA HIS A 452 14.25 -12.14 36.97
C HIS A 452 13.90 -10.96 36.04
N LEU A 453 12.74 -11.00 35.38
CA LEU A 453 12.24 -9.92 34.52
C LEU A 453 11.70 -8.77 35.36
N ASN A 454 12.59 -7.84 35.75
CA ASN A 454 12.21 -6.59 36.42
C ASN A 454 11.57 -5.60 35.41
N ARG A 455 10.42 -5.94 34.85
CA ARG A 455 9.68 -5.15 33.85
C ARG A 455 8.22 -4.94 34.31
N LYS A 456 7.58 -3.88 33.81
CA LYS A 456 6.14 -3.61 34.08
C LYS A 456 5.30 -4.79 33.59
N GLY A 457 4.40 -5.29 34.43
CA GLY A 457 3.53 -6.45 34.15
C GLY A 457 4.14 -7.80 34.52
N PHE A 458 5.41 -7.85 34.95
CA PHE A 458 6.09 -9.09 35.39
C PHE A 458 6.33 -9.07 36.90
N SER A 459 5.26 -8.87 37.68
CA SER A 459 5.29 -9.05 39.13
C SER A 459 4.15 -9.94 39.60
N ASP A 460 4.34 -10.65 40.71
CA ASP A 460 3.32 -11.57 41.23
C ASP A 460 1.99 -10.85 41.53
N ASN A 461 2.04 -9.56 41.92
CA ASN A 461 0.85 -8.75 42.17
C ASN A 461 0.09 -8.38 40.88
N ASP A 462 0.77 -8.39 39.72
CA ASP A 462 0.14 -8.06 38.43
C ASP A 462 -0.66 -9.24 37.87
N LEU A 463 -0.41 -10.48 38.35
CA LEU A 463 -1.12 -11.69 37.90
C LEU A 463 -2.58 -11.75 38.37
N ASP A 464 -2.92 -10.98 39.42
CA ASP A 464 -4.30 -10.85 39.91
C ASP A 464 -5.17 -9.90 39.06
N ASP A 465 -4.57 -9.16 38.11
CA ASP A 465 -5.25 -8.20 37.25
C ASP A 465 -5.75 -8.87 35.95
N PRO A 466 -7.08 -8.95 35.70
CA PRO A 466 -7.63 -9.54 34.49
C PRO A 466 -7.16 -8.87 33.19
N GLU A 467 -6.91 -7.56 33.20
CA GLU A 467 -6.42 -6.85 32.00
C GLU A 467 -4.97 -7.24 31.68
N ILE A 468 -4.15 -7.50 32.70
CA ILE A 468 -2.79 -8.01 32.54
C ILE A 468 -2.82 -9.45 32.05
N MET A 469 -3.70 -10.30 32.57
CA MET A 469 -3.83 -11.69 32.10
C MET A 469 -4.31 -11.77 30.64
N GLU A 470 -5.25 -10.91 30.24
CA GLU A 470 -5.66 -10.78 28.83
C GLU A 470 -4.48 -10.25 27.98
N GLY A 471 -3.73 -9.28 28.49
CA GLY A 471 -2.51 -8.75 27.88
C GLY A 471 -1.45 -9.83 27.64
N PHE A 472 -1.25 -10.75 28.60
CA PHE A 472 -0.36 -11.91 28.43
C PHE A 472 -0.85 -12.87 27.35
N SER A 473 -2.16 -13.11 27.26
CA SER A 473 -2.75 -13.99 26.23
C SER A 473 -2.55 -13.42 24.82
N VAL A 474 -2.84 -12.13 24.62
CA VAL A 474 -2.63 -11.44 23.33
C VAL A 474 -1.14 -11.34 23.00
N GLY A 475 -0.32 -10.94 23.98
CA GLY A 475 1.12 -10.80 23.82
C GLY A 475 1.85 -12.10 23.52
N ALA A 476 1.35 -13.26 24.01
CA ALA A 476 1.92 -14.56 23.73
C ALA A 476 1.95 -14.87 22.22
N GLY A 477 0.83 -14.63 21.52
CA GLY A 477 0.75 -14.85 20.07
C GLY A 477 1.73 -13.98 19.29
N ALA A 478 1.79 -12.68 19.63
CA ALA A 478 2.71 -11.74 19.00
C ALA A 478 4.19 -12.08 19.24
N LEU A 479 4.53 -12.56 20.45
CA LEU A 479 5.89 -13.01 20.77
C LEU A 479 6.28 -14.27 19.99
N VAL A 480 5.35 -15.22 19.80
CA VAL A 480 5.57 -16.41 18.96
C VAL A 480 5.83 -15.98 17.52
N GLN A 481 4.96 -15.15 16.95
CA GLN A 481 5.11 -14.66 15.58
C GLN A 481 6.44 -13.90 15.38
N ALA A 482 6.83 -13.04 16.32
CA ALA A 482 8.11 -12.32 16.25
C ALA A 482 9.32 -13.26 16.29
N ARG A 483 9.28 -14.27 17.15
CA ARG A 483 10.37 -15.25 17.27
C ARG A 483 10.47 -16.13 16.05
N ASP A 484 9.35 -16.65 15.55
CA ASP A 484 9.31 -17.53 14.38
C ASP A 484 9.82 -16.78 13.15
N HIS A 485 9.37 -15.53 12.95
CA HIS A 485 9.87 -14.68 11.86
C HIS A 485 11.38 -14.44 11.93
N LEU A 486 11.91 -14.18 13.13
CA LEU A 486 13.34 -14.02 13.36
C LEU A 486 14.12 -15.32 13.13
N ALA A 487 13.56 -16.47 13.54
CA ALA A 487 14.16 -17.78 13.35
C ALA A 487 14.22 -18.17 11.87
N ASP A 488 13.14 -17.93 11.12
CA ASP A 488 13.10 -18.16 9.67
C ASP A 488 14.14 -17.30 8.95
N TYR A 489 14.25 -16.03 9.34
CA TYR A 489 15.27 -15.13 8.83
C TYR A 489 16.69 -15.64 9.12
N LEU A 490 16.97 -16.12 10.34
CA LEU A 490 18.26 -16.72 10.70
C LEU A 490 18.57 -17.98 9.87
N VAL A 491 17.57 -18.80 9.54
CA VAL A 491 17.74 -19.96 8.65
C VAL A 491 18.18 -19.52 7.25
N VAL A 492 17.60 -18.44 6.73
CA VAL A 492 17.99 -17.86 5.43
C VAL A 492 19.44 -17.36 5.47
N LEU A 493 19.82 -16.63 6.52
CA LEU A 493 21.20 -16.16 6.68
C LEU A 493 22.20 -17.30 6.79
N ALA A 494 21.85 -18.39 7.49
CA ALA A 494 22.68 -19.58 7.57
C ALA A 494 22.86 -20.27 6.20
N ARG A 495 21.82 -20.26 5.35
CA ARG A 495 21.91 -20.77 3.98
C ARG A 495 22.82 -19.93 3.10
N LEU A 496 22.75 -18.59 3.21
CA LEU A 496 23.65 -17.69 2.50
C LEU A 496 25.09 -17.97 2.89
N GLN A 497 25.39 -18.05 4.20
CA GLN A 497 26.73 -18.37 4.71
C GLN A 497 27.27 -19.73 4.24
N ALA A 498 26.38 -20.73 4.03
CA ALA A 498 26.75 -22.07 3.62
C ALA A 498 26.85 -22.25 2.09
N ALA A 499 26.29 -21.34 1.31
CA ALA A 499 26.42 -21.31 -0.15
C ALA A 499 27.81 -20.79 -0.56
N ASP A 500 28.12 -20.76 -1.86
CA ASP A 500 29.33 -20.13 -2.41
C ASP A 500 29.41 -18.59 -2.15
N GLU A 501 28.45 -18.02 -1.41
CA GLU A 501 28.37 -16.62 -1.00
C GLU A 501 28.83 -16.45 0.46
N ASP A 502 30.14 -16.24 0.66
CA ASP A 502 30.65 -15.89 1.99
C ASP A 502 30.10 -14.51 2.42
N LEU A 503 29.26 -14.44 3.46
CA LEU A 503 28.70 -13.18 3.96
C LEU A 503 29.78 -12.17 4.33
N GLU A 504 30.98 -12.62 4.74
CA GLU A 504 32.10 -11.72 5.05
C GLU A 504 32.68 -11.09 3.78
N GLN A 505 32.73 -11.83 2.68
CA GLN A 505 33.12 -11.32 1.37
C GLN A 505 32.05 -10.37 0.80
N THR A 506 30.77 -10.69 1.01
CA THR A 506 29.65 -9.82 0.65
C THR A 506 29.69 -8.52 1.46
N PHE A 507 29.92 -8.61 2.78
CA PHE A 507 30.10 -7.46 3.66
C PHE A 507 31.25 -6.56 3.20
N SER A 508 32.41 -7.14 2.88
CA SER A 508 33.57 -6.40 2.38
C SER A 508 33.26 -5.66 1.07
N THR A 509 32.50 -6.29 0.17
CA THR A 509 32.08 -5.69 -1.10
C THR A 509 31.10 -4.54 -0.87
N ASP A 510 30.08 -4.77 -0.03
CA ASP A 510 29.10 -3.76 0.33
C ASP A 510 29.76 -2.58 1.07
N GLN A 511 30.73 -2.83 1.95
CA GLN A 511 31.45 -1.79 2.68
C GLN A 511 32.10 -0.79 1.72
N GLU A 512 32.77 -1.25 0.66
CA GLU A 512 33.36 -0.37 -0.35
C GLU A 512 32.31 0.38 -1.18
N VAL A 513 31.17 -0.26 -1.48
CA VAL A 513 30.03 0.38 -2.14
C VAL A 513 29.46 1.52 -1.29
N PHE A 514 29.13 1.25 -0.03
CA PHE A 514 28.53 2.21 0.89
C PHE A 514 29.50 3.35 1.22
N LYS A 515 30.78 3.04 1.45
CA LYS A 515 31.85 4.04 1.63
C LYS A 515 31.96 4.98 0.43
N THR A 516 31.96 4.45 -0.78
CA THR A 516 32.00 5.24 -2.01
C THR A 516 30.80 6.18 -2.09
N LEU A 517 29.59 5.65 -1.88
CA LEU A 517 28.39 6.46 -2.00
C LEU A 517 28.23 7.47 -0.85
N PHE A 518 28.54 7.10 0.39
CA PHE A 518 28.55 8.04 1.52
C PHE A 518 29.56 9.17 1.32
N THR A 519 30.71 8.89 0.72
CA THR A 519 31.66 9.94 0.34
C THR A 519 31.08 10.91 -0.68
N VAL A 520 30.35 10.41 -1.70
CA VAL A 520 29.66 11.25 -2.69
C VAL A 520 28.53 12.07 -2.06
N MET A 521 27.79 11.44 -1.14
CA MET A 521 26.58 12.01 -0.54
C MET A 521 26.88 13.05 0.55
N TYR A 522 27.86 12.77 1.40
CA TYR A 522 28.12 13.49 2.65
C TYR A 522 29.52 14.11 2.73
N GLY A 523 30.41 13.77 1.78
CA GLY A 523 31.73 14.40 1.68
C GLY A 523 31.63 15.86 1.25
N GLU A 524 32.59 16.68 1.68
CA GLU A 524 32.71 18.05 1.19
C GLU A 524 33.04 18.05 -0.31
N ARG A 525 32.32 18.89 -1.08
CA ARG A 525 32.78 19.25 -2.42
C ARG A 525 34.12 19.96 -2.28
N LYS A 526 35.15 19.44 -2.94
CA LYS A 526 36.39 20.19 -3.16
C LYS A 526 36.15 21.42 -4.02
#